data_AF-A0A3P1Y7F5-F1
#
_entry.id   AF-A0A3P1Y7F5-F1
#
_cell.length_a   1.000
_cell.length_b   1.000
_cell.length_c   1.000
_cell.angle_alpha   90.00
_cell.angle_beta   90.00
_cell.angle_gamma   90.00
#
_symmetry.space_group_name_H-M   'P 1'
#
loop_
_entity.id
_entity.type
_entity.pdbx_description
1 polymer ?
#
loop_
_entity_poly.entity_id
_entity_poly.type
_entity_poly.pdbx_seq_one_letter_code
_entity_poly.pdbx_strand_id
1 'polypeptide(L)'
;IPVEGLQSQTAPIIELPQFRVIANRETNAIKPIPVDLILDVGNSRTCGILIEDHGQSGSGMQHNYVLKLRDLSAPEHVYTEPFESRVEFSQAFFGKDHCSVRSGRHDAFQWPTIARIGGEAGRLAARRKGSEGSTGLSSPKRYLWDEKYYGQGWRFNGSYVQDSNPLATAAPFANLIDERGEALHTIEDEMDRIPVFTPRYSRSSLMTFMLAEVLTQAISQINSPEQRIRQGHAGIPRQLRHIILTVPPGMPMAERCVLDDRMRQAVGLVWKALRWHNGENDPYEDEQEDHSQTNIKIPLPKIRVEWDEAS
;
A
#
# COMPACT_ATOMS: atom_id res chain seq x y z
N ILE A 1 -30.33 10.80 -23.35
CA ILE A 1 -31.04 12.10 -23.45
C ILE A 1 -31.12 12.65 -22.04
N PRO A 2 -30.46 13.77 -21.72
CA PRO A 2 -30.60 14.41 -20.42
C PRO A 2 -32.05 14.86 -20.27
N VAL A 3 -32.68 14.54 -19.15
CA VAL A 3 -34.06 14.96 -18.87
C VAL A 3 -34.02 16.46 -18.56
N GLU A 4 -34.38 17.30 -19.53
CA GLU A 4 -34.57 18.74 -19.33
C GLU A 4 -35.67 18.96 -18.29
N GLY A 5 -35.38 19.78 -17.26
CA GLY A 5 -36.40 20.25 -16.31
C GLY A 5 -36.30 19.74 -14.87
N LEU A 6 -35.34 18.87 -14.52
CA LEU A 6 -35.12 18.38 -13.13
C LEU A 6 -33.78 18.82 -12.51
N GLN A 7 -33.07 19.78 -13.12
CA GLN A 7 -31.93 20.40 -12.45
C GLN A 7 -32.44 21.33 -11.34
N SER A 8 -32.31 20.88 -10.09
CA SER A 8 -32.47 21.70 -8.89
C SER A 8 -31.78 23.06 -9.10
N GLN A 9 -32.53 24.16 -8.98
CA GLN A 9 -32.01 25.54 -9.08
C GLN A 9 -31.02 25.90 -7.95
N THR A 10 -30.92 25.05 -6.93
CA THR A 10 -29.95 25.17 -5.86
C THR A 10 -28.56 24.83 -6.38
N ALA A 11 -27.65 25.79 -6.31
CA ALA A 11 -26.22 25.53 -6.50
C ALA A 11 -25.78 24.41 -5.54
N PRO A 12 -24.97 23.44 -5.99
CA PRO A 12 -24.49 22.39 -5.11
C PRO A 12 -23.68 23.01 -3.97
N ILE A 13 -24.17 22.87 -2.74
CA ILE A 13 -23.46 23.25 -1.53
C ILE A 13 -22.71 22.01 -1.04
N ILE A 14 -21.39 22.11 -0.96
CA ILE A 14 -20.54 21.10 -0.32
C ILE A 14 -20.17 21.65 1.05
N GLU A 15 -20.68 21.03 2.11
CA GLU A 15 -20.18 21.31 3.46
C GLU A 15 -18.77 20.75 3.58
N LEU A 16 -17.80 21.64 3.78
CA LEU A 16 -16.42 21.23 3.98
C LEU A 16 -16.29 20.56 5.36
N PRO A 17 -15.69 19.36 5.45
CA PRO A 17 -15.45 18.72 6.74
C PRO A 17 -14.54 19.57 7.62
N GLN A 18 -14.83 19.64 8.91
CA GLN A 18 -13.96 20.26 9.90
C GLN A 18 -12.90 19.26 10.35
N PHE A 19 -11.64 19.65 10.26
CA PHE A 19 -10.51 18.83 10.71
C PHE A 19 -9.91 19.41 11.98
N ARG A 20 -9.65 18.53 12.96
CA ARG A 20 -8.85 18.86 14.15
C ARG A 20 -7.48 18.22 14.01
N VAL A 21 -6.43 19.03 13.95
CA VAL A 21 -5.05 18.55 13.97
C VAL A 21 -4.57 18.51 15.42
N ILE A 22 -4.20 17.32 15.90
CA ILE A 22 -3.69 17.12 17.25
C ILE A 22 -2.18 16.91 17.13
N ALA A 23 -1.41 17.87 17.65
CA ALA A 23 0.04 17.77 17.67
C ALA A 23 0.47 16.78 18.77
N ASN A 24 1.27 15.79 18.40
CA ASN A 24 1.86 14.83 19.33
C ASN A 24 3.37 15.09 19.45
N ARG A 25 3.75 16.17 20.16
CA ARG A 25 5.15 16.58 20.34
C ARG A 25 5.77 15.93 21.57
N GLU A 26 7.10 15.78 21.55
CA GLU A 26 7.93 15.06 22.54
C GLU A 26 7.64 15.39 24.00
N THR A 27 7.39 16.66 24.34
CA THR A 27 7.20 17.08 25.73
C THR A 27 5.93 16.55 26.40
N ASN A 28 4.97 16.02 25.63
CA ASN A 28 3.74 15.36 26.13
C ASN A 28 3.29 14.25 25.14
N ALA A 29 4.25 13.50 24.58
CA ALA A 29 3.95 12.55 23.53
C ALA A 29 3.03 11.44 24.05
N ILE A 30 1.80 11.41 23.57
CA ILE A 30 0.87 10.32 23.77
C ILE A 30 1.44 9.13 22.99
N LYS A 31 1.72 8.04 23.70
CA LYS A 31 2.21 6.81 23.07
C LYS A 31 1.15 6.31 22.06
N PRO A 32 1.53 6.04 20.80
CA PRO A 32 0.62 5.48 19.83
C PRO A 32 0.07 4.13 20.29
N ILE A 33 -1.17 3.81 19.90
CA ILE A 33 -1.76 2.49 20.11
C ILE A 33 -1.11 1.53 19.10
N PRO A 34 -0.38 0.49 19.55
CA PRO A 34 0.20 -0.49 18.65
C PRO A 34 -0.89 -1.32 17.96
N VAL A 35 -0.67 -1.63 16.69
CA VAL A 35 -1.56 -2.44 15.86
C VAL A 35 -0.76 -3.54 15.19
N ASP A 36 -1.28 -4.76 15.23
CA ASP A 36 -0.72 -5.89 14.50
C ASP A 36 -1.61 -6.21 13.28
N LEU A 37 -1.00 -6.40 12.12
CA LEU A 37 -1.66 -6.84 10.89
C LEU A 37 -1.38 -8.33 10.68
N ILE A 38 -2.42 -9.14 10.68
CA ILE A 38 -2.38 -10.54 10.23
C ILE A 38 -2.89 -10.59 8.81
N LEU A 39 -2.13 -11.16 7.88
CA LEU A 39 -2.46 -11.22 6.46
C LEU A 39 -2.37 -12.66 5.96
N ASP A 40 -3.50 -13.20 5.51
CA ASP A 40 -3.55 -14.45 4.76
C ASP A 40 -3.61 -14.14 3.27
N VAL A 41 -2.47 -14.34 2.60
CA VAL A 41 -2.39 -14.21 1.14
C VAL A 41 -2.64 -15.57 0.52
N GLY A 42 -3.88 -15.83 0.11
CA GLY A 42 -4.22 -17.00 -0.70
C GLY A 42 -3.93 -16.78 -2.19
N ASN A 43 -3.97 -17.88 -2.96
CA ASN A 43 -3.84 -17.79 -4.42
C ASN A 43 -5.01 -17.02 -5.05
N SER A 44 -6.25 -17.30 -4.61
CA SER A 44 -7.45 -16.69 -5.20
C SER A 44 -7.96 -15.50 -4.39
N ARG A 45 -7.89 -15.60 -3.06
CA ARG A 45 -8.41 -14.60 -2.12
C ARG A 45 -7.33 -14.26 -1.11
N THR A 46 -7.30 -12.99 -0.71
CA THR A 46 -6.49 -12.50 0.40
C THR A 46 -7.44 -11.86 1.42
N CYS A 47 -7.14 -12.01 2.70
CA CYS A 47 -7.82 -11.29 3.77
C CYS A 47 -6.82 -10.82 4.81
N GLY A 48 -7.18 -9.77 5.54
CA GLY A 48 -6.36 -9.22 6.61
C GLY A 48 -7.20 -8.89 7.83
N ILE A 49 -6.60 -9.04 9.00
CA ILE A 49 -7.17 -8.66 10.30
C ILE A 49 -6.19 -7.74 10.99
N LEU A 50 -6.71 -6.64 11.55
CA LEU A 50 -5.97 -5.68 12.34
C LEU A 50 -6.37 -5.82 13.81
N ILE A 51 -5.41 -5.81 14.72
CA ILE A 51 -5.62 -5.99 16.15
C ILE A 51 -4.98 -4.81 16.90
N GLU A 52 -5.78 -3.99 17.57
CA GLU A 52 -5.30 -2.89 18.42
C GLU A 52 -5.00 -3.38 19.84
N ASP A 53 -3.84 -3.00 20.38
CA ASP A 53 -3.44 -3.31 21.75
C ASP A 53 -3.53 -2.05 22.64
N HIS A 54 -4.60 -2.00 23.44
CA HIS A 54 -4.90 -0.90 24.35
C HIS A 54 -4.27 -1.07 25.75
N GLY A 55 -3.39 -2.05 25.96
CA GLY A 55 -2.68 -2.26 27.22
C GLY A 55 -3.52 -2.77 28.40
N GLN A 56 -4.84 -2.97 28.23
CA GLN A 56 -5.67 -3.62 29.25
C GLN A 56 -5.62 -5.14 29.05
N SER A 57 -4.94 -5.83 29.98
CA SER A 57 -4.78 -7.28 30.00
C SER A 57 -6.12 -8.00 29.78
N GLY A 58 -6.25 -8.67 28.64
CA GLY A 58 -7.42 -9.52 28.32
C GLY A 58 -8.38 -8.99 27.25
N SER A 59 -8.20 -7.75 26.74
CA SER A 59 -9.10 -7.16 25.73
C SER A 59 -8.52 -7.15 24.30
N GLY A 60 -7.31 -7.69 24.06
CA GLY A 60 -6.68 -7.69 22.73
C GLY A 60 -7.54 -8.32 21.62
N MET A 61 -8.37 -9.33 21.93
CA MET A 61 -9.34 -9.90 20.98
C MET A 61 -10.62 -9.06 20.79
N GLN A 62 -10.92 -8.11 21.67
CA GLN A 62 -12.12 -7.27 21.55
C GLN A 62 -11.92 -6.10 20.57
N HIS A 63 -10.66 -5.75 20.28
CA HIS A 63 -10.30 -4.64 19.40
C HIS A 63 -9.72 -5.12 18.07
N ASN A 64 -10.26 -6.21 17.52
CA ASN A 64 -9.93 -6.67 16.17
C ASN A 64 -10.94 -6.14 15.14
N TYR A 65 -10.48 -6.01 13.90
CA TYR A 65 -11.33 -5.63 12.76
C TYR A 65 -10.71 -6.07 11.44
N VAL A 66 -11.56 -6.30 10.45
CA VAL A 66 -11.14 -6.68 9.10
C VAL A 66 -10.43 -5.52 8.39
N LEU A 67 -9.41 -5.87 7.61
CA LEU A 67 -8.80 -4.96 6.64
C LEU A 67 -9.86 -4.57 5.59
N LYS A 68 -10.04 -3.26 5.43
CA LYS A 68 -10.93 -2.68 4.42
C LYS A 68 -10.10 -2.12 3.29
N LEU A 69 -10.58 -2.29 2.07
CA LEU A 69 -9.97 -1.69 0.88
C LEU A 69 -10.88 -0.59 0.35
N ARG A 70 -10.36 0.63 0.23
CA ARG A 70 -11.08 1.73 -0.43
C ARG A 70 -10.66 1.80 -1.89
N ASP A 71 -11.62 1.84 -2.80
CA ASP A 71 -11.38 2.04 -4.23
C ASP A 71 -10.91 3.48 -4.46
N LEU A 72 -9.67 3.69 -4.86
CA LEU A 72 -9.10 5.04 -5.00
C LEU A 72 -9.65 5.79 -6.21
N SER A 73 -10.15 5.06 -7.21
CA SER A 73 -10.83 5.65 -8.36
C SER A 73 -12.34 5.82 -8.18
N ALA A 74 -12.93 5.24 -7.14
CA ALA A 74 -14.32 5.42 -6.74
C ALA A 74 -14.45 5.41 -5.19
N PRO A 75 -13.98 6.47 -4.48
CA PRO A 75 -13.77 6.48 -3.02
C PRO A 75 -14.98 6.20 -2.15
N GLU A 76 -16.18 6.30 -2.71
CA GLU A 76 -17.45 5.89 -2.09
C GLU A 76 -17.57 4.37 -1.89
N HIS A 77 -16.80 3.57 -2.63
CA HIS A 77 -16.75 2.12 -2.49
C HIS A 77 -15.66 1.69 -1.50
N VAL A 78 -16.09 0.98 -0.46
CA VAL A 78 -15.22 0.37 0.55
C VAL A 78 -15.57 -1.11 0.64
N TYR A 79 -14.58 -1.98 0.43
CA TYR A 79 -14.74 -3.43 0.45
C TYR A 79 -14.25 -4.00 1.78
N THR A 80 -15.09 -4.82 2.44
CA THR A 80 -14.80 -5.47 3.73
C THR A 80 -14.59 -6.98 3.62
N GLU A 81 -14.92 -7.55 2.47
CA GLU A 81 -14.84 -8.99 2.21
C GLU A 81 -13.42 -9.42 1.82
N PRO A 82 -13.06 -10.71 1.97
CA PRO A 82 -11.86 -11.27 1.35
C PRO A 82 -11.78 -10.90 -0.13
N PHE A 83 -10.67 -10.32 -0.55
CA PHE A 83 -10.54 -9.71 -1.85
C PHE A 83 -9.76 -10.59 -2.82
N GLU A 84 -9.99 -10.44 -4.12
CA GLU A 84 -9.24 -11.20 -5.13
C GLU A 84 -7.75 -10.87 -5.03
N SER A 85 -6.91 -11.91 -4.98
CA SER A 85 -5.44 -11.76 -5.01
C SER A 85 -5.01 -11.33 -6.42
N ARG A 86 -5.27 -10.07 -6.78
CA ARG A 86 -5.00 -9.49 -8.09
C ARG A 86 -4.34 -8.13 -7.92
N VAL A 87 -3.42 -7.84 -8.83
CA VAL A 87 -2.83 -6.51 -9.01
C VAL A 87 -3.24 -5.96 -10.37
N GLU A 88 -3.66 -4.70 -10.41
CA GLU A 88 -3.71 -3.90 -11.64
C GLU A 88 -2.94 -2.60 -11.42
N PHE A 89 -2.07 -2.23 -12.35
CA PHE A 89 -1.37 -0.95 -12.30
C PHE A 89 -2.35 0.17 -12.59
N SER A 90 -2.51 1.08 -11.66
CA SER A 90 -3.32 2.29 -11.83
C SER A 90 -2.86 3.35 -10.85
N GLN A 91 -2.61 4.57 -11.34
CA GLN A 91 -2.16 5.67 -10.51
C GLN A 91 -3.36 6.32 -9.79
N ALA A 92 -3.23 6.57 -8.49
CA ALA A 92 -4.23 7.30 -7.74
C ALA A 92 -4.12 8.81 -8.02
N PHE A 93 -5.25 9.47 -8.18
CA PHE A 93 -5.33 10.92 -8.43
C PHE A 93 -6.24 11.57 -7.39
N PHE A 94 -5.74 12.59 -6.69
CA PHE A 94 -6.47 13.31 -5.64
C PHE A 94 -6.86 14.74 -6.03
N GLY A 95 -7.00 14.99 -7.33
CA GLY A 95 -7.37 16.29 -7.87
C GLY A 95 -6.34 16.81 -8.87
N LYS A 96 -6.26 18.13 -8.99
CA LYS A 96 -5.39 18.79 -9.98
C LYS A 96 -4.02 19.08 -9.38
N ASP A 97 -2.96 18.58 -9.99
CA ASP A 97 -1.58 18.72 -9.49
C ASP A 97 -1.15 20.18 -9.29
N HIS A 98 -1.63 21.10 -10.13
CA HIS A 98 -1.32 22.52 -9.97
C HIS A 98 -1.83 23.11 -8.64
N CYS A 99 -2.89 22.54 -8.05
CA CYS A 99 -3.35 22.94 -6.72
C CYS A 99 -2.34 22.54 -5.64
N SER A 100 -1.73 21.35 -5.76
CA SER A 100 -0.62 20.93 -4.88
C SER A 100 0.56 21.90 -5.02
N VAL A 101 0.99 22.21 -6.24
CA VAL A 101 2.10 23.14 -6.50
C VAL A 101 1.88 24.52 -5.83
N ARG A 102 0.64 25.04 -5.85
CA ARG A 102 0.29 26.31 -5.18
C ARG A 102 0.49 26.28 -3.66
N SER A 103 0.51 25.11 -3.04
CA SER A 103 0.84 24.95 -1.61
C SER A 103 2.34 24.95 -1.31
N GLY A 104 3.20 25.01 -2.34
CA GLY A 104 4.65 24.86 -2.22
C GLY A 104 5.12 23.40 -2.19
N ARG A 105 4.20 22.44 -2.29
CA ARG A 105 4.49 20.99 -2.32
C ARG A 105 3.92 20.38 -3.59
N HIS A 106 4.77 19.96 -4.51
CA HIS A 106 4.32 19.31 -5.76
C HIS A 106 3.63 17.96 -5.51
N ASP A 107 3.83 17.38 -4.32
CA ASP A 107 3.39 16.07 -3.86
C ASP A 107 2.46 16.15 -2.63
N ALA A 108 1.71 17.25 -2.48
CA ALA A 108 0.87 17.48 -1.29
C ALA A 108 -0.14 16.35 -1.02
N PHE A 109 -0.65 15.70 -2.07
CA PHE A 109 -1.58 14.57 -2.00
C PHE A 109 -1.05 13.45 -2.88
N GLN A 110 -0.31 12.52 -2.30
CA GLN A 110 0.30 11.41 -3.02
C GLN A 110 -0.04 10.08 -2.33
N TRP A 111 -0.43 9.10 -3.15
CA TRP A 111 -0.50 7.70 -2.71
C TRP A 111 0.83 7.04 -3.06
N PRO A 112 1.46 6.30 -2.13
CA PRO A 112 2.83 5.81 -2.32
C PRO A 112 2.95 4.75 -3.41
N THR A 113 1.87 4.03 -3.75
CA THR A 113 1.91 2.90 -4.68
C THR A 113 1.30 3.25 -6.04
N ILE A 114 1.69 2.45 -7.04
CA ILE A 114 1.18 2.53 -8.42
C ILE A 114 0.28 1.34 -8.81
N ALA A 115 -0.07 0.50 -7.85
CA ALA A 115 -0.84 -0.72 -8.01
C ALA A 115 -2.14 -0.66 -7.19
N ARG A 116 -3.21 -1.24 -7.72
CA ARG A 116 -4.49 -1.44 -7.03
C ARG A 116 -4.74 -2.92 -6.84
N ILE A 117 -5.52 -3.25 -5.82
CA ILE A 117 -5.84 -4.62 -5.41
C ILE A 117 -7.35 -4.80 -5.18
N GLY A 118 -7.78 -6.05 -5.04
CA GLY A 118 -9.14 -6.38 -4.63
C GLY A 118 -10.23 -5.91 -5.58
N GLY A 119 -11.33 -5.37 -5.04
CA GLY A 119 -12.51 -4.98 -5.84
C GLY A 119 -12.20 -3.92 -6.91
N GLU A 120 -11.30 -2.98 -6.60
CA GLU A 120 -10.82 -1.98 -7.56
C GLU A 120 -10.05 -2.64 -8.71
N ALA A 121 -9.08 -3.50 -8.40
CA ALA A 121 -8.32 -4.23 -9.41
C ALA A 121 -9.22 -5.13 -10.28
N GLY A 122 -10.17 -5.84 -9.67
CA GLY A 122 -11.13 -6.66 -10.42
C GLY A 122 -11.98 -5.83 -11.39
N ARG A 123 -12.46 -4.66 -10.95
CA ARG A 123 -13.22 -3.73 -11.79
C ARG A 123 -12.37 -3.14 -12.92
N LEU A 124 -11.13 -2.73 -12.63
CA LEU A 124 -10.19 -2.24 -13.64
C LEU A 124 -9.87 -3.34 -14.67
N ALA A 125 -9.59 -4.56 -14.21
CA ALA A 125 -9.32 -5.71 -15.08
C ALA A 125 -10.52 -6.05 -15.99
N ALA A 126 -11.75 -5.93 -15.48
CA ALA A 126 -12.97 -6.19 -16.24
C ALA A 126 -13.30 -5.11 -17.29
N ARG A 127 -12.74 -3.90 -17.14
CA ARG A 127 -12.95 -2.77 -18.05
C ARG A 127 -11.88 -2.63 -19.14
N ARG A 128 -10.93 -3.57 -19.20
CA ARG A 128 -9.88 -3.59 -20.22
C ARG A 128 -10.50 -3.71 -21.62
N LYS A 129 -10.03 -2.87 -22.53
CA LYS A 129 -10.37 -2.90 -23.96
C LYS A 129 -9.57 -3.98 -24.70
N GLY A 130 -8.46 -4.44 -24.12
CA GLY A 130 -7.56 -5.45 -24.70
C GLY A 130 -6.44 -4.84 -25.56
N SER A 131 -6.47 -3.52 -25.79
CA SER A 131 -5.41 -2.78 -26.48
C SER A 131 -4.39 -2.17 -25.51
N GLU A 132 -4.58 -2.32 -24.20
CA GLU A 132 -3.72 -1.71 -23.18
C GLU A 132 -2.43 -2.49 -22.88
N GLY A 133 -2.24 -3.67 -23.47
CA GLY A 133 -1.13 -4.55 -23.11
C GLY A 133 -1.28 -5.14 -21.71
N SER A 134 -0.16 -5.51 -21.08
CA SER A 134 -0.16 -6.12 -19.75
C SER A 134 -0.33 -5.07 -18.67
N THR A 135 -1.52 -5.02 -18.06
CA THR A 135 -1.87 -4.03 -17.04
C THR A 135 -1.89 -4.55 -15.62
N GLY A 136 -1.79 -5.86 -15.44
CA GLY A 136 -1.94 -6.49 -14.13
C GLY A 136 -1.81 -8.01 -14.18
N LEU A 137 -1.75 -8.61 -12.99
CA LEU A 137 -1.55 -10.05 -12.80
C LEU A 137 -2.52 -10.58 -11.76
N SER A 138 -3.17 -11.70 -12.09
CA SER A 138 -3.91 -12.50 -11.11
C SER A 138 -2.97 -13.44 -10.37
N SER A 139 -3.16 -13.54 -9.06
CA SER A 139 -2.45 -14.43 -8.15
C SER A 139 -0.92 -14.30 -8.20
N PRO A 140 -0.32 -13.14 -7.83
CA PRO A 140 1.14 -12.98 -7.79
C PRO A 140 1.85 -14.09 -6.98
N LYS A 141 1.20 -14.61 -5.94
CA LYS A 141 1.67 -15.78 -5.16
C LYS A 141 2.02 -17.01 -6.00
N ARG A 142 1.35 -17.25 -7.15
CA ARG A 142 1.66 -18.39 -8.05
C ARG A 142 2.97 -18.24 -8.80
N TYR A 143 3.54 -17.04 -8.79
CA TYR A 143 4.70 -16.65 -9.56
C TYR A 143 5.87 -16.17 -8.69
N LEU A 144 5.86 -16.47 -7.39
CA LEU A 144 6.98 -16.13 -6.48
C LEU A 144 8.33 -16.62 -7.02
N TRP A 145 8.34 -17.77 -7.71
CA TRP A 145 9.53 -18.36 -8.31
C TRP A 145 9.96 -17.71 -9.65
N ASP A 146 9.15 -16.84 -10.25
CA ASP A 146 9.47 -16.24 -11.56
C ASP A 146 10.00 -14.81 -11.43
N GLU A 147 11.32 -14.74 -11.28
CA GLU A 147 12.10 -13.50 -11.12
C GLU A 147 12.61 -12.93 -12.46
N LYS A 148 12.21 -13.53 -13.59
CA LYS A 148 12.67 -13.08 -14.92
C LYS A 148 12.01 -11.76 -15.32
N TYR A 149 12.73 -10.98 -16.11
CA TYR A 149 12.19 -9.79 -16.78
C TYR A 149 10.93 -10.13 -17.58
N TYR A 150 9.86 -9.37 -17.35
CA TYR A 150 8.64 -9.52 -18.13
C TYR A 150 8.74 -8.74 -19.44
N GLY A 151 9.02 -9.45 -20.54
CA GLY A 151 9.42 -8.85 -21.80
C GLY A 151 8.42 -7.91 -22.47
N GLN A 152 7.10 -8.07 -22.22
CA GLN A 152 6.09 -7.17 -22.81
C GLN A 152 6.01 -5.81 -22.11
N GLY A 153 6.58 -5.72 -20.90
CA GLY A 153 6.47 -4.56 -20.02
C GLY A 153 5.07 -4.37 -19.44
N TRP A 154 4.98 -3.56 -18.39
CA TRP A 154 3.74 -3.25 -17.69
C TRP A 154 3.21 -1.86 -18.02
N ARG A 155 1.89 -1.74 -18.16
CA ARG A 155 1.22 -0.48 -18.53
C ARG A 155 0.11 -0.16 -17.53
N PHE A 156 -0.23 1.12 -17.39
CA PHE A 156 -1.33 1.52 -16.53
C PHE A 156 -2.69 1.13 -17.15
N ASN A 157 -3.57 0.56 -16.32
CA ASN A 157 -4.97 0.33 -16.61
C ASN A 157 -5.76 1.63 -16.47
N GLY A 158 -6.26 2.16 -17.57
CA GLY A 158 -7.09 3.37 -17.57
C GLY A 158 -6.27 4.62 -17.25
N SER A 159 -5.61 5.21 -18.25
CA SER A 159 -5.09 6.57 -18.11
C SER A 159 -6.20 7.60 -18.21
N TYR A 160 -6.11 8.65 -17.39
CA TYR A 160 -6.91 9.88 -17.53
C TYR A 160 -6.82 10.46 -18.96
N VAL A 161 -5.67 10.25 -19.62
CA VAL A 161 -5.43 10.58 -21.02
C VAL A 161 -5.80 9.35 -21.87
N GLN A 162 -6.93 9.41 -22.57
CA GLN A 162 -7.59 8.25 -23.17
C GLN A 162 -6.85 7.48 -24.29
N ASP A 163 -5.63 7.87 -24.69
CA ASP A 163 -5.03 7.37 -25.94
C ASP A 163 -3.59 6.82 -25.87
N SER A 164 -2.92 6.77 -24.72
CA SER A 164 -1.48 6.41 -24.70
C SER A 164 -1.07 5.18 -23.90
N ASN A 165 -1.97 4.55 -23.12
CA ASN A 165 -1.68 3.42 -22.22
C ASN A 165 -0.26 3.52 -21.63
N PRO A 166 0.01 4.52 -20.78
CA PRO A 166 1.37 4.84 -20.36
C PRO A 166 2.04 3.67 -19.65
N LEU A 167 3.37 3.61 -19.72
CA LEU A 167 4.18 2.65 -18.98
C LEU A 167 3.94 2.82 -17.47
N ALA A 168 3.89 1.70 -16.73
CA ALA A 168 3.67 1.65 -15.28
C ALA A 168 4.86 2.22 -14.47
N THR A 169 5.18 3.50 -14.66
CA THR A 169 6.41 4.19 -14.21
C THR A 169 6.09 5.51 -13.51
N ALA A 170 5.12 5.51 -12.59
CA ALA A 170 4.73 6.71 -11.87
C ALA A 170 5.50 6.89 -10.54
N ALA A 171 5.85 8.14 -10.25
CA ALA A 171 6.37 8.54 -8.95
C ALA A 171 5.27 8.44 -7.86
N PRO A 172 5.63 8.13 -6.60
CA PRO A 172 7.00 8.04 -6.09
C PRO A 172 7.59 6.64 -6.24
N PHE A 173 6.75 5.61 -6.39
CA PHE A 173 7.14 4.20 -6.38
C PHE A 173 8.18 3.86 -7.45
N ALA A 174 8.00 4.34 -8.69
CA ALA A 174 8.94 4.07 -9.79
C ALA A 174 10.34 4.66 -9.56
N ASN A 175 10.48 5.68 -8.71
CA ASN A 175 11.79 6.23 -8.37
C ASN A 175 12.55 5.36 -7.37
N LEU A 176 11.91 4.32 -6.82
CA LEU A 176 12.42 3.51 -5.71
C LEU A 176 12.63 2.04 -6.10
N ILE A 177 12.37 1.67 -7.37
CA ILE A 177 12.52 0.31 -7.86
C ILE A 177 13.35 0.26 -9.14
N ASP A 178 14.00 -0.88 -9.36
CA ASP A 178 14.72 -1.19 -10.60
C ASP A 178 13.76 -1.66 -11.72
N GLU A 179 14.34 -1.98 -12.86
CA GLU A 179 13.61 -2.46 -14.04
C GLU A 179 12.86 -3.79 -13.83
N ARG A 180 13.30 -4.63 -12.88
CA ARG A 180 12.65 -5.89 -12.48
C ARG A 180 11.62 -5.71 -11.39
N GLY A 181 11.49 -4.51 -10.82
CA GLY A 181 10.57 -4.21 -9.73
C GLY A 181 11.13 -4.53 -8.35
N GLU A 182 12.45 -4.75 -8.26
CA GLU A 182 13.17 -4.89 -6.99
C GLU A 182 13.41 -3.51 -6.37
N ALA A 183 13.36 -3.42 -5.04
CA ALA A 183 13.58 -2.16 -4.36
C ALA A 183 15.05 -1.71 -4.44
N LEU A 184 15.30 -0.47 -4.84
CA LEU A 184 16.69 0.02 -5.02
C LEU A 184 17.51 -0.01 -3.73
N HIS A 185 16.86 0.14 -2.57
CA HIS A 185 17.55 0.12 -1.27
C HIS A 185 18.07 -1.24 -0.86
N THR A 186 17.63 -2.33 -1.51
CA THR A 186 18.15 -3.68 -1.26
C THR A 186 19.31 -4.04 -2.19
N ILE A 187 19.70 -3.14 -3.10
CA ILE A 187 20.85 -3.33 -3.98
C ILE A 187 22.11 -2.86 -3.25
N GLU A 188 23.07 -3.77 -3.07
CA GLU A 188 24.33 -3.49 -2.36
C GLU A 188 25.18 -2.44 -3.07
N ASP A 189 25.35 -2.55 -4.39
CA ASP A 189 26.11 -1.58 -5.18
C ASP A 189 25.27 -0.33 -5.48
N GLU A 190 25.66 0.80 -4.89
CA GLU A 190 25.01 2.10 -5.11
C GLU A 190 24.99 2.50 -6.59
N MET A 191 25.99 2.11 -7.39
CA MET A 191 26.06 2.43 -8.81
C MET A 191 24.97 1.71 -9.63
N ASP A 192 24.47 0.59 -9.13
CA ASP A 192 23.41 -0.21 -9.75
C ASP A 192 21.99 0.22 -9.31
N ARG A 193 21.88 1.19 -8.39
CA ARG A 193 20.59 1.74 -7.90
C ARG A 193 19.93 2.66 -8.93
N ILE A 194 19.60 2.12 -10.09
CA ILE A 194 19.03 2.85 -11.22
C ILE A 194 17.50 2.73 -11.22
N PRO A 195 16.74 3.83 -11.07
CA PRO A 195 15.29 3.81 -11.16
C PRO A 195 14.77 3.28 -12.49
N VAL A 196 13.59 2.66 -12.45
CA VAL A 196 12.96 2.10 -13.64
C VAL A 196 12.62 3.15 -14.70
N PHE A 197 13.04 2.88 -15.93
CA PHE A 197 12.58 3.59 -17.13
C PHE A 197 11.62 2.74 -17.97
N THR A 198 11.88 1.44 -18.05
CA THR A 198 11.03 0.48 -18.78
C THR A 198 10.53 -0.57 -17.80
N PRO A 199 9.22 -0.65 -17.52
CA PRO A 199 8.70 -1.49 -16.45
C PRO A 199 8.65 -2.97 -16.87
N ARG A 200 9.79 -3.67 -16.84
CA ARG A 200 9.91 -5.11 -17.12
C ARG A 200 9.82 -5.95 -15.84
N TYR A 201 8.98 -5.50 -14.91
CA TYR A 201 8.85 -6.08 -13.57
C TYR A 201 8.62 -7.59 -13.63
N SER A 202 9.36 -8.36 -12.83
CA SER A 202 9.19 -9.80 -12.77
C SER A 202 7.82 -10.16 -12.21
N ARG A 203 7.27 -11.33 -12.57
CA ARG A 203 5.98 -11.75 -12.00
C ARG A 203 6.06 -11.97 -10.49
N SER A 204 7.24 -12.34 -9.97
CA SER A 204 7.54 -12.40 -8.54
C SER A 204 7.45 -11.03 -7.87
N SER A 205 8.06 -9.99 -8.47
CA SER A 205 8.05 -8.63 -7.89
C SER A 205 6.64 -8.04 -7.76
N LEU A 206 5.67 -8.45 -8.61
CA LEU A 206 4.27 -8.03 -8.48
C LEU A 206 3.65 -8.41 -7.13
N MET A 207 4.23 -9.37 -6.41
CA MET A 207 3.90 -9.63 -5.01
C MET A 207 4.27 -8.45 -4.10
N THR A 208 5.44 -7.83 -4.28
CA THR A 208 5.84 -6.59 -3.58
C THR A 208 4.84 -5.47 -3.82
N PHE A 209 4.41 -5.26 -5.07
CA PHE A 209 3.41 -4.23 -5.40
C PHE A 209 2.06 -4.50 -4.72
N MET A 210 1.63 -5.77 -4.69
CA MET A 210 0.40 -6.17 -3.98
C MET A 210 0.51 -5.89 -2.48
N LEU A 211 1.60 -6.33 -1.85
CA LEU A 211 1.83 -6.17 -0.41
C LEU A 211 2.00 -4.70 -0.02
N ALA A 212 2.66 -3.89 -0.85
CA ALA A 212 2.81 -2.46 -0.64
C ALA A 212 1.45 -1.75 -0.68
N GLU A 213 0.55 -2.14 -1.59
CA GLU A 213 -0.81 -1.59 -1.61
C GLU A 213 -1.64 -2.03 -0.41
N VAL A 214 -1.58 -3.31 -0.02
CA VAL A 214 -2.22 -3.83 1.20
C VAL A 214 -1.75 -3.04 2.43
N LEU A 215 -0.44 -2.86 2.56
CA LEU A 215 0.19 -2.13 3.66
C LEU A 215 -0.27 -0.67 3.70
N THR A 216 -0.34 -0.01 2.55
CA THR A 216 -0.77 1.39 2.45
C THR A 216 -2.25 1.55 2.83
N GLN A 217 -3.11 0.62 2.39
CA GLN A 217 -4.52 0.58 2.79
C GLN A 217 -4.66 0.34 4.31
N ALA A 218 -3.88 -0.59 4.88
CA ALA A 218 -3.87 -0.87 6.31
C ALA A 218 -3.46 0.35 7.14
N ILE A 219 -2.33 1.00 6.80
CA ILE A 219 -1.85 2.22 7.47
C ILE A 219 -2.87 3.35 7.39
N SER A 220 -3.53 3.50 6.24
CA SER A 220 -4.60 4.48 6.05
C SER A 220 -5.83 4.16 6.91
N GLN A 221 -6.21 2.88 6.99
CA GLN A 221 -7.36 2.44 7.78
C GLN A 221 -7.16 2.66 9.28
N ILE A 222 -6.05 2.19 9.87
CA ILE A 222 -5.81 2.27 11.32
C ILE A 222 -5.81 3.72 11.83
N ASN A 223 -5.49 4.67 10.95
CA ASN A 223 -5.44 6.09 11.26
C ASN A 223 -6.60 6.90 10.67
N SER A 224 -7.56 6.25 10.01
CA SER A 224 -8.74 6.93 9.48
C SER A 224 -9.62 7.49 10.61
N PRO A 225 -10.28 8.65 10.42
CA PRO A 225 -11.20 9.19 11.41
C PRO A 225 -12.31 8.21 11.80
N GLU A 226 -12.87 7.49 10.82
CA GLU A 226 -13.89 6.46 11.05
C GLU A 226 -13.38 5.38 12.03
N GLN A 227 -12.18 4.84 11.78
CA GLN A 227 -11.63 3.75 12.58
C GLN A 227 -11.29 4.21 14.00
N ARG A 228 -10.62 5.37 14.11
CA ARG A 228 -10.23 5.93 15.41
C ARG A 228 -11.43 6.31 16.29
N ILE A 229 -12.54 6.77 15.70
CA ILE A 229 -13.79 7.02 16.44
C ILE A 229 -14.41 5.70 16.88
N ARG A 230 -14.48 4.70 15.99
CA ARG A 230 -15.08 3.39 16.27
C ARG A 230 -14.38 2.63 17.40
N GLN A 231 -13.05 2.63 17.41
CA GLN A 231 -12.25 1.93 18.44
C GLN A 231 -12.05 2.77 19.72
N GLY A 232 -12.60 3.99 19.77
CA GLY A 232 -12.38 4.93 20.86
C GLY A 232 -10.96 5.51 20.85
N HIS A 233 -10.65 6.38 21.81
CA HIS A 233 -9.36 7.09 21.87
C HIS A 233 -9.05 7.83 20.56
N ALA A 234 -10.04 8.54 19.99
CA ALA A 234 -9.94 9.12 18.65
C ALA A 234 -8.77 10.12 18.47
N GLY A 235 -8.31 10.71 19.57
CA GLY A 235 -7.16 11.62 19.60
C GLY A 235 -5.78 10.95 19.61
N ILE A 236 -5.72 9.62 19.72
CA ILE A 236 -4.46 8.86 19.81
C ILE A 236 -4.14 8.22 18.46
N PRO A 237 -2.92 8.39 17.91
CA PRO A 237 -2.54 7.73 16.67
C PRO A 237 -2.38 6.22 16.85
N ARG A 238 -2.60 5.46 15.78
CA ARG A 238 -2.30 4.03 15.70
C ARG A 238 -0.99 3.85 14.97
N GLN A 239 -0.18 2.91 15.41
CA GLN A 239 1.10 2.59 14.80
C GLN A 239 1.19 1.09 14.55
N LEU A 240 1.52 0.73 13.31
CA LEU A 240 1.72 -0.66 12.94
C LEU A 240 2.99 -1.18 13.62
N ARG A 241 2.87 -2.28 14.36
CA ARG A 241 3.93 -2.90 15.16
C ARG A 241 4.41 -4.21 14.55
N HIS A 242 3.47 -5.08 14.16
CA HIS A 242 3.76 -6.36 13.54
C HIS A 242 3.00 -6.54 12.23
N ILE A 243 3.63 -7.22 11.28
CA ILE A 243 3.00 -7.78 10.09
C ILE A 243 3.26 -9.28 10.11
N ILE A 244 2.20 -10.06 10.27
CA ILE A 244 2.25 -11.52 10.36
C ILE A 244 1.63 -12.06 9.08
N LEU A 245 2.46 -12.64 8.23
CA LEU A 245 2.03 -13.31 7.00
C LEU A 245 1.74 -14.76 7.31
N THR A 246 0.50 -15.21 7.05
CA THR A 246 0.16 -16.62 7.16
C THR A 246 0.43 -17.33 5.83
N VAL A 247 1.04 -18.52 5.93
CA VAL A 247 1.39 -19.36 4.78
C VAL A 247 0.86 -20.77 4.98
N PRO A 248 0.45 -21.48 3.91
CA PRO A 248 -0.02 -22.86 4.04
C PRO A 248 1.14 -23.77 4.48
N PRO A 249 0.87 -24.85 5.25
CA PRO A 249 1.91 -25.71 5.82
C PRO A 249 2.80 -26.37 4.76
N GLY A 250 2.26 -26.63 3.57
CA GLY A 250 2.99 -27.22 2.45
C GLY A 250 3.88 -26.25 1.66
N MET A 251 3.95 -24.96 2.04
CA MET A 251 4.75 -23.98 1.30
C MET A 251 6.25 -24.25 1.46
N PRO A 252 7.00 -24.48 0.35
CA PRO A 252 8.45 -24.68 0.40
C PRO A 252 9.17 -23.53 1.11
N MET A 253 10.27 -23.83 1.80
CA MET A 253 11.06 -22.80 2.50
C MET A 253 11.52 -21.69 1.55
N ALA A 254 11.93 -22.03 0.32
CA ALA A 254 12.33 -21.06 -0.68
C ALA A 254 11.21 -20.06 -1.01
N GLU A 255 9.96 -20.52 -1.20
CA GLU A 255 8.82 -19.62 -1.45
C GLU A 255 8.49 -18.76 -0.21
N ARG A 256 8.68 -19.30 1.00
CA ARG A 256 8.53 -18.53 2.24
C ARG A 256 9.58 -17.43 2.36
N CYS A 257 10.84 -17.71 2.01
CA CYS A 257 11.90 -16.72 1.99
C CYS A 257 11.62 -15.60 0.98
N VAL A 258 11.18 -15.96 -0.24
CA VAL A 258 10.78 -14.95 -1.23
C VAL A 258 9.61 -14.12 -0.69
N LEU A 259 8.60 -14.72 -0.08
CA LEU A 259 7.47 -13.96 0.47
C LEU A 259 7.88 -13.00 1.59
N ASP A 260 8.77 -13.42 2.49
CA ASP A 260 9.35 -12.56 3.53
C ASP A 260 10.07 -11.35 2.90
N ASP A 261 10.94 -11.61 1.93
CA ASP A 261 11.69 -10.58 1.20
C ASP A 261 10.75 -9.59 0.47
N ARG A 262 9.73 -10.10 -0.23
CA ARG A 262 8.72 -9.25 -0.91
C ARG A 262 7.99 -8.34 0.08
N MET A 263 7.76 -8.79 1.31
CA MET A 263 7.15 -7.97 2.35
C MET A 263 8.12 -6.94 2.92
N ARG A 264 9.39 -7.29 3.14
CA ARG A 264 10.44 -6.37 3.57
C ARG A 264 10.61 -5.22 2.58
N GLN A 265 10.76 -5.55 1.30
CA GLN A 265 10.79 -4.58 0.22
C GLN A 265 9.53 -3.71 0.20
N ALA A 266 8.34 -4.30 0.35
CA ALA A 266 7.08 -3.54 0.37
C ALA A 266 7.03 -2.51 1.51
N VAL A 267 7.50 -2.88 2.71
CA VAL A 267 7.61 -1.94 3.84
C VAL A 267 8.61 -0.84 3.51
N GLY A 268 9.82 -1.18 3.08
CA GLY A 268 10.86 -0.19 2.77
C GLY A 268 10.44 0.80 1.68
N LEU A 269 9.79 0.30 0.62
CA LEU A 269 9.24 1.12 -0.46
C LEU A 269 8.16 2.08 0.03
N VAL A 270 7.21 1.62 0.84
CA VAL A 270 6.15 2.48 1.40
C VAL A 270 6.75 3.54 2.34
N TRP A 271 7.71 3.16 3.19
CA TRP A 271 8.35 4.10 4.13
C TRP A 271 9.14 5.19 3.40
N LYS A 272 9.92 4.83 2.37
CA LYS A 272 10.66 5.80 1.56
C LYS A 272 9.71 6.68 0.74
N ALA A 273 8.67 6.10 0.13
CA ALA A 273 7.67 6.84 -0.64
C ALA A 273 6.91 7.88 0.22
N LEU A 274 6.62 7.55 1.48
CA LEU A 274 5.99 8.45 2.44
C LEU A 274 6.97 9.41 3.14
N ARG A 275 8.27 9.31 2.83
CA ARG A 275 9.37 10.05 3.48
C ARG A 275 9.42 9.85 5.00
N TRP A 276 9.05 8.66 5.44
CA TRP A 276 9.19 8.19 6.82
C TRP A 276 10.59 7.64 7.09
N HIS A 277 11.31 7.28 6.04
CA HIS A 277 12.75 7.04 6.03
C HIS A 277 13.41 8.05 5.07
N ASN A 278 14.52 8.68 5.47
CA ASN A 278 15.23 9.68 4.65
C ASN A 278 16.62 9.23 4.18
N GLY A 279 17.05 8.02 4.54
CA GLY A 279 18.34 7.46 4.12
C GLY A 279 18.25 6.73 2.78
N GLU A 280 19.41 6.40 2.20
CA GLU A 280 19.48 5.64 0.95
C GLU A 280 19.48 4.11 1.18
N ASN A 281 20.06 3.67 2.31
CA ASN A 281 20.14 2.28 2.76
C ASN A 281 18.78 1.61 2.99
N ASP A 282 18.80 0.29 3.18
CA ASP A 282 17.64 -0.45 3.63
C ASP A 282 17.18 0.08 5.01
N PRO A 283 15.89 0.47 5.16
CA PRO A 283 15.37 0.93 6.45
C PRO A 283 15.59 -0.04 7.62
N TYR A 284 15.59 -1.36 7.37
CA TYR A 284 15.83 -2.39 8.40
C TYR A 284 17.31 -2.56 8.76
N GLU A 285 18.24 -2.16 7.89
CA GLU A 285 19.67 -2.04 8.24
C GLU A 285 19.90 -0.79 9.08
N ASP A 286 19.35 0.35 8.63
CA ASP A 286 19.44 1.63 9.36
C ASP A 286 18.84 1.56 10.77
N GLU A 287 17.86 0.67 11.02
CA GLU A 287 17.27 0.44 12.35
C GLU A 287 18.25 -0.25 13.32
N GLN A 288 19.15 -1.08 12.80
CA GLN A 288 20.14 -1.82 13.60
C GLN A 288 21.38 -0.96 13.93
N GLU A 289 21.64 0.07 13.13
CA GLU A 289 22.77 0.99 13.29
C GLU A 289 22.35 2.24 14.08
N ASP A 290 22.89 2.42 15.29
CA ASP A 290 22.53 3.53 16.20
C ASP A 290 22.70 4.93 15.57
N HIS A 291 23.65 5.10 14.65
CA HIS A 291 23.92 6.38 14.00
C HIS A 291 22.89 6.76 12.93
N SER A 292 22.32 5.78 12.24
CA SER A 292 21.34 5.97 11.15
C SER A 292 19.89 5.91 11.62
N GLN A 293 19.61 5.51 12.86
CA GLN A 293 18.24 5.52 13.42
C GLN A 293 17.54 6.89 13.28
N THR A 294 18.31 7.98 13.25
CA THR A 294 17.78 9.34 13.00
C THR A 294 17.13 9.51 11.63
N ASN A 295 17.43 8.64 10.66
CA ASN A 295 16.79 8.61 9.35
C ASN A 295 15.35 8.10 9.40
N ILE A 296 14.99 7.34 10.43
CA ILE A 296 13.67 6.71 10.63
C ILE A 296 12.79 7.64 11.48
N LYS A 297 11.82 8.29 10.84
CA LYS A 297 10.85 9.16 11.52
C LYS A 297 9.70 8.37 12.15
N ILE A 298 9.29 7.29 11.49
CA ILE A 298 8.21 6.41 11.95
C ILE A 298 8.79 5.00 12.06
N PRO A 299 8.73 4.36 13.24
CA PRO A 299 9.32 3.04 13.43
C PRO A 299 8.74 2.00 12.45
N LEU A 300 9.59 1.07 12.02
CA LEU A 300 9.22 0.00 11.09
C LEU A 300 8.44 -1.10 11.83
N PRO A 301 7.46 -1.75 11.17
CA PRO A 301 6.84 -2.94 11.70
C PRO A 301 7.80 -4.13 11.61
N LYS A 302 7.78 -5.02 12.61
CA LYS A 302 8.50 -6.30 12.53
C LYS A 302 7.67 -7.27 11.69
N ILE A 303 8.31 -7.88 10.69
CA ILE A 303 7.69 -8.88 9.82
C ILE A 303 7.92 -10.27 10.39
N ARG A 304 6.89 -11.11 10.33
CA ARG A 304 6.98 -12.54 10.60
C ARG A 304 6.21 -13.31 9.55
N VAL A 305 6.81 -14.36 9.02
CA VAL A 305 6.13 -15.34 8.17
C VAL A 305 5.88 -16.57 9.03
N GLU A 306 4.67 -16.66 9.57
CA GLU A 306 4.26 -17.72 10.48
C GLU A 306 3.28 -18.67 9.79
N TRP A 307 3.26 -19.90 10.27
CA TRP A 307 2.28 -20.87 9.84
C TRP A 307 1.01 -20.72 10.71
N ASP A 308 -0.16 -20.78 10.08
CA ASP A 308 -1.45 -20.78 10.78
C ASP A 308 -1.71 -22.17 11.38
N GLU A 309 -1.35 -22.35 12.64
CA GLU A 309 -1.87 -23.44 13.46
C GLU A 309 -2.94 -22.85 14.38
N ALA A 310 -4.21 -23.04 14.01
CA ALA A 310 -5.28 -23.06 14.99
C ALA A 310 -5.08 -24.31 15.88
N SER A 311 -4.19 -24.21 16.86
CA SER A 311 -3.99 -25.16 17.96
C SER A 311 -4.69 -24.67 19.22
#